data_AF-A0A1E5SIY3-F1
#
_entry.id   AF-A0A1E5SIY3-F1
#
_cell.length_a   1.000
_cell.length_b   1.000
_cell.length_c   1.000
_cell.angle_alpha   90.00
_cell.angle_beta   90.00
_cell.angle_gamma   90.00
#
_symmetry.space_group_name_H-M   'P 1'
#
loop_
_entity.id
_entity.type
_entity.pdbx_description
1 polymer ?
#
loop_
_entity_poly.entity_id
_entity_poly.type
_entity_poly.pdbx_seq_one_letter_code
_entity_poly.pdbx_strand_id
1 'polypeptide(L)'
;MVCLFNQILPAQEYKLSLEERPLYKAKKTNTKIVIDGKMDEEVWEKSEARTLDYHYLTQTPTDKQKTASRMLWDNKTIYLFYKSEYKYLTANEKNRDSKPYLDDCAEIFFIPVPNSLNMHFCFEINLYKAKNDLVFINNYYDNKNATIKAYNPDYKVENAFKGSTNLYPIKKGTK
;
A
#
# COMPACT_ATOMS: atom_id res chain seq x y z
N MET A 1 10.02 28.76 -34.46
CA MET A 1 9.78 28.44 -33.03
C MET A 1 11.09 27.94 -32.46
N VAL A 2 11.63 28.60 -31.44
CA VAL A 2 12.88 28.18 -30.75
C VAL A 2 12.52 27.97 -29.28
N CYS A 3 12.78 26.76 -28.76
CA CYS A 3 12.61 26.44 -27.35
C CYS A 3 14.00 26.33 -26.71
N LEU A 4 14.26 27.14 -25.69
CA LEU A 4 15.47 27.08 -24.88
C LEU A 4 15.14 26.29 -23.60
N PHE A 5 15.81 25.16 -23.39
CA PHE A 5 15.69 24.37 -22.15
C PHE A 5 16.86 24.73 -21.22
N ASN A 6 16.61 25.55 -20.20
CA ASN A 6 17.65 26.00 -19.27
C ASN A 6 17.97 25.02 -18.13
N GLN A 7 17.29 23.87 -18.06
CA GLN A 7 17.40 22.95 -16.92
C GLN A 7 17.31 21.49 -17.38
N ILE A 8 18.36 20.99 -18.01
CA ILE A 8 18.59 19.55 -18.10
C ILE A 8 19.41 19.20 -16.86
N LEU A 9 18.76 18.65 -15.84
CA LEU A 9 19.48 18.12 -14.69
C LEU A 9 20.23 16.85 -15.12
N PRO A 10 21.50 16.67 -14.71
CA PRO A 10 22.21 15.41 -14.94
C PRO A 10 21.45 14.27 -14.27
N ALA A 11 21.46 13.09 -14.90
CA ALA A 11 20.92 11.89 -14.29
C ALA A 11 21.65 11.65 -12.96
N GLN A 12 20.93 11.76 -11.85
CA GLN A 12 21.49 11.47 -10.55
C GLN A 12 21.67 9.96 -10.44
N GLU A 13 22.90 9.50 -10.21
CA GLU A 13 23.15 8.09 -9.90
C GLU A 13 22.48 7.75 -8.57
N TYR A 14 21.31 7.12 -8.65
CA TYR A 14 20.65 6.56 -7.48
C TYR A 14 21.03 5.08 -7.37
N LYS A 15 22.01 4.78 -6.51
CA LYS A 15 22.30 3.40 -6.14
C LYS A 15 21.35 3.00 -5.02
N LEU A 16 20.27 2.30 -5.35
CA LEU A 16 19.45 1.62 -4.35
C LEU A 16 20.33 0.56 -3.68
N SER A 17 20.80 0.82 -2.47
CA SER A 17 21.43 -0.24 -1.67
C SER A 17 20.33 -1.11 -1.07
N LEU A 18 20.31 -2.37 -1.50
CA LEU A 18 19.54 -3.43 -0.83
C LEU A 18 20.32 -4.01 0.36
N GLU A 19 21.59 -3.63 0.53
CA GLU A 19 22.39 -4.02 1.69
C GLU A 19 21.68 -3.49 2.95
N GLU A 20 21.63 -4.34 3.98
CA GLU A 20 21.02 -4.05 5.30
C GLU A 20 19.49 -3.92 5.35
N ARG A 21 18.75 -4.19 4.26
CA ARG A 21 17.28 -4.20 4.29
C ARG A 21 16.70 -5.57 4.68
N PRO A 22 15.64 -5.63 5.51
CA PRO A 22 14.95 -6.90 5.79
C PRO A 22 14.41 -7.55 4.52
N LEU A 23 14.86 -8.77 4.22
CA LEU A 23 14.36 -9.53 3.07
C LEU A 23 13.03 -10.21 3.41
N TYR A 24 12.02 -10.03 2.57
CA TYR A 24 10.76 -10.79 2.62
C TYR A 24 10.73 -11.80 1.48
N LYS A 25 10.47 -13.09 1.78
CA LYS A 25 10.44 -14.14 0.75
C LYS A 25 8.99 -14.43 0.33
N ALA A 26 8.49 -13.69 -0.65
CA ALA A 26 7.19 -13.97 -1.25
C ALA A 26 7.18 -15.34 -1.94
N LYS A 27 6.21 -16.19 -1.58
CA LYS A 27 6.15 -17.56 -2.07
C LYS A 27 5.50 -17.61 -3.46
N LYS A 28 6.16 -18.26 -4.41
CA LYS A 28 5.55 -18.58 -5.70
C LYS A 28 4.47 -19.64 -5.53
N THR A 29 3.33 -19.51 -6.20
CA THR A 29 2.22 -20.46 -6.14
C THR A 29 1.67 -20.77 -7.54
N ASN A 30 1.17 -22.00 -7.71
CA ASN A 30 0.32 -22.40 -8.84
C ASN A 30 -1.14 -22.64 -8.39
N THR A 31 -1.41 -22.52 -7.09
CA THR A 31 -2.76 -22.61 -6.52
C THR A 31 -3.56 -21.39 -6.94
N LYS A 32 -4.77 -21.60 -7.47
CA LYS A 32 -5.71 -20.52 -7.76
C LYS A 32 -6.12 -19.86 -6.45
N ILE A 33 -5.87 -18.56 -6.35
CA ILE A 33 -6.31 -17.74 -5.21
C ILE A 33 -7.65 -17.08 -5.55
N VAL A 34 -8.63 -17.23 -4.67
CA VAL A 34 -9.91 -16.52 -4.75
C VAL A 34 -9.77 -15.19 -4.02
N ILE A 35 -10.12 -14.09 -4.68
CA ILE A 35 -10.12 -12.77 -4.06
C ILE A 35 -11.48 -12.55 -3.42
N ASP A 36 -11.66 -13.03 -2.18
CA ASP A 36 -12.91 -12.93 -1.41
C ASP A 36 -12.70 -12.35 0.02
N GLY A 37 -11.48 -11.90 0.31
CA GLY A 37 -11.11 -11.32 1.61
C GLY A 37 -10.80 -12.37 2.68
N LYS A 38 -10.75 -13.66 2.32
CA LYS A 38 -10.42 -14.76 3.23
C LYS A 38 -9.06 -15.37 2.90
N MET A 39 -8.58 -16.20 3.81
CA MET A 39 -7.27 -16.86 3.74
C MET A 39 -7.47 -18.38 3.79
N ASP A 40 -8.45 -18.88 3.03
CA ASP A 40 -8.93 -20.26 3.10
C ASP A 40 -8.02 -21.23 2.30
N GLU A 41 -7.20 -20.73 1.37
CA GLU A 41 -6.26 -21.55 0.63
C GLU A 41 -5.02 -21.94 1.47
N GLU A 42 -4.72 -23.24 1.55
CA GLU A 42 -3.57 -23.78 2.32
C GLU A 42 -2.22 -23.14 1.99
N VAL A 43 -2.06 -22.60 0.77
CA VAL A 43 -0.79 -22.00 0.34
C VAL A 43 -0.46 -20.74 1.14
N TRP A 44 -1.47 -20.05 1.68
CA TRP A 44 -1.26 -18.92 2.57
C TRP A 44 -0.56 -19.32 3.86
N GLU A 45 -0.92 -20.46 4.46
CA GLU A 45 -0.26 -20.96 5.68
C GLU A 45 1.22 -21.27 5.44
N LYS A 46 1.56 -21.67 4.21
CA LYS A 46 2.92 -21.99 3.74
C LYS A 46 3.72 -20.75 3.31
N SER A 47 3.13 -19.56 3.36
CA SER A 47 3.81 -18.28 3.07
C SER A 47 4.45 -17.71 4.33
N GLU A 48 5.39 -16.79 4.17
CA GLU A 48 5.91 -16.02 5.30
C GLU A 48 4.81 -15.07 5.83
N ALA A 49 4.56 -15.08 7.14
CA ALA A 49 3.79 -14.02 7.81
C ALA A 49 4.75 -13.00 8.39
N ARG A 50 4.54 -11.72 8.08
CA ARG A 50 5.34 -10.63 8.63
C ARG A 50 4.45 -9.67 9.41
N THR A 51 4.71 -9.56 10.71
CA THR A 51 4.07 -8.58 11.58
C THR A 51 4.55 -7.18 11.22
N LEU A 52 3.63 -6.21 11.26
CA LEU A 52 3.92 -4.80 11.04
C LEU A 52 4.00 -4.13 12.41
N ASP A 53 5.14 -4.28 13.08
CA ASP A 53 5.34 -3.84 14.47
C ASP A 53 5.87 -2.40 14.59
N TYR A 54 6.16 -1.75 13.46
CA TYR A 54 6.57 -0.35 13.45
C TYR A 54 5.33 0.55 13.53
N HIS A 55 5.09 1.12 14.71
CA HIS A 55 4.04 2.10 14.93
C HIS A 55 4.62 3.51 14.95
N TYR A 56 4.09 4.39 14.11
CA TYR A 56 4.43 5.81 14.10
C TYR A 56 3.28 6.61 14.72
N LEU A 57 3.59 7.74 15.38
CA LEU A 57 2.61 8.68 15.96
C LEU A 57 1.58 8.06 16.93
N THR A 58 1.91 6.97 17.61
CA THR A 58 1.07 6.39 18.67
C THR A 58 0.89 7.38 19.82
N GLN A 59 -0.36 7.73 20.15
CA GLN A 59 -0.70 8.59 21.29
C GLN A 59 -1.35 7.79 22.42
N THR A 60 -2.13 6.76 22.08
CA THR A 60 -2.81 5.89 23.02
C THR A 60 -2.50 4.40 22.76
N PRO A 61 -2.62 3.51 23.76
CA PRO A 61 -2.44 2.08 23.56
C PRO A 61 -3.36 1.48 22.49
N THR A 62 -4.55 2.07 22.28
CA THR A 62 -5.51 1.61 21.27
C THR A 62 -5.15 2.00 19.85
N ASP A 63 -4.16 2.87 19.64
CA ASP A 63 -3.67 3.23 18.30
C ASP A 63 -2.76 2.13 17.73
N LYS A 64 -2.26 1.23 18.59
CA LYS A 64 -1.47 0.07 18.15
C LYS A 64 -2.40 -1.04 17.68
N GLN A 65 -2.38 -1.29 16.39
CA GLN A 65 -3.16 -2.33 15.74
C GLN A 65 -2.25 -3.49 15.38
N LYS A 66 -2.62 -4.70 15.82
CA LYS A 66 -1.86 -5.90 15.47
C LYS A 66 -2.18 -6.28 14.04
N THR A 67 -1.20 -6.11 13.15
CA THR A 67 -1.32 -6.41 11.72
C THR A 67 -0.23 -7.37 11.29
N ALA A 68 -0.61 -8.41 10.54
CA ALA A 68 0.31 -9.29 9.84
C ALA A 68 0.01 -9.27 8.34
N SER A 69 1.07 -9.21 7.53
CA SER A 69 1.01 -9.28 6.08
C SER A 69 1.53 -10.61 5.56
N ARG A 70 0.97 -11.07 4.45
CA ARG A 70 1.44 -12.22 3.67
C ARG A 70 1.44 -11.83 2.18
N MET A 71 2.41 -12.35 1.44
CA MET A 71 2.46 -12.21 -0.02
C MET A 71 2.71 -13.54 -0.70
N LEU A 72 1.99 -13.74 -1.81
CA LEU A 72 2.22 -14.80 -2.77
C LEU A 72 2.43 -14.17 -4.14
N TRP A 73 2.94 -14.95 -5.09
CA TRP A 73 2.95 -14.52 -6.49
C TRP A 73 2.85 -15.71 -7.44
N ASP A 74 2.35 -15.44 -8.64
CA ASP A 74 2.43 -16.34 -9.79
C ASP A 74 2.99 -15.58 -11.00
N ASN A 75 2.98 -16.19 -12.18
CA ASN A 75 3.58 -15.57 -13.38
C ASN A 75 2.89 -14.26 -13.82
N LYS A 76 1.72 -13.91 -13.29
CA LYS A 76 0.90 -12.76 -13.68
C LYS A 76 0.49 -11.87 -12.52
N THR A 77 0.49 -12.38 -11.30
CA THR A 77 -0.18 -11.73 -10.16
C THR A 77 0.70 -11.74 -8.93
N ILE A 78 0.74 -10.62 -8.22
CA ILE A 78 1.19 -10.55 -6.82
C ILE A 78 -0.06 -10.51 -5.96
N TYR A 79 -0.15 -11.43 -5.00
CA TYR A 79 -1.25 -11.49 -4.03
C TYR A 79 -0.77 -10.93 -2.71
N LEU A 80 -1.58 -10.07 -2.10
CA LEU A 80 -1.30 -9.43 -0.81
C LEU A 80 -2.46 -9.74 0.12
N PHE A 81 -2.14 -10.10 1.36
CA PHE A 81 -3.13 -10.31 2.41
C PHE A 81 -2.71 -9.58 3.67
N TYR A 82 -3.62 -8.78 4.23
CA TYR A 82 -3.45 -8.11 5.51
C TYR A 82 -4.44 -8.70 6.50
N LYS A 83 -3.94 -9.25 7.60
CA LYS A 83 -4.74 -9.70 8.73
C LYS A 83 -4.52 -8.76 9.88
N SER A 84 -5.57 -8.07 10.30
CA SER A 84 -5.47 -7.02 11.31
C SER A 84 -6.55 -7.18 12.38
N GLU A 85 -6.17 -6.92 13.62
CA GLU A 85 -7.06 -6.93 14.79
C GLU A 85 -7.29 -5.48 15.23
N TYR A 86 -8.56 -5.07 15.27
CA TYR A 86 -8.97 -3.70 15.58
C TYR A 86 -9.97 -3.67 16.73
N LYS A 87 -9.89 -2.63 17.57
CA LYS A 87 -10.92 -2.32 18.56
C LYS A 87 -12.10 -1.57 17.93
N TYR A 88 -11.80 -0.63 17.04
CA TYR A 88 -12.76 0.19 16.31
C TYR A 88 -12.32 0.27 14.86
N LEU A 89 -13.28 0.35 13.95
CA LEU A 89 -13.05 0.50 12.51
C LEU A 89 -13.63 1.84 12.04
N THR A 90 -12.89 2.53 11.17
CA THR A 90 -13.23 3.83 10.61
C THR A 90 -13.11 3.76 9.11
N ALA A 91 -14.19 4.07 8.39
CA ALA A 91 -14.17 4.18 6.93
C ALA A 91 -15.24 5.17 6.46
N ASN A 92 -14.85 6.11 5.59
CA ASN A 92 -15.70 7.17 5.06
C ASN A 92 -15.57 7.29 3.55
N GLU A 93 -14.36 7.16 3.03
CA GLU A 93 -14.09 7.30 1.62
C GLU A 93 -14.66 6.10 0.86
N LYS A 94 -15.39 6.36 -0.24
CA LYS A 94 -16.08 5.31 -1.01
C LYS A 94 -15.68 5.26 -2.48
N ASN A 95 -15.02 6.31 -2.96
CA ASN A 95 -14.72 6.50 -4.37
C ASN A 95 -13.23 6.23 -4.63
N ARG A 96 -12.90 5.80 -5.85
CA ARG A 96 -11.50 5.82 -6.30
C ARG A 96 -10.98 7.26 -6.33
N ASP A 97 -9.67 7.42 -6.14
CA ASP A 97 -8.95 8.69 -6.07
C ASP A 97 -9.34 9.60 -4.90
N SER A 98 -10.01 9.03 -3.91
CA SER A 98 -10.28 9.66 -2.62
C SER A 98 -9.07 9.60 -1.68
N LYS A 99 -9.29 9.82 -0.38
CA LYS A 99 -8.25 9.88 0.66
C LYS A 99 -8.35 8.72 1.67
N PRO A 100 -8.25 7.45 1.24
CA PRO A 100 -8.39 6.29 2.11
C PRO A 100 -7.36 6.27 3.25
N TYR A 101 -6.21 6.95 3.10
CA TYR A 101 -5.22 7.16 4.15
C TYR A 101 -5.71 7.95 5.38
N LEU A 102 -6.92 8.52 5.33
CA LEU A 102 -7.59 9.13 6.50
C LEU A 102 -8.50 8.13 7.25
N ASP A 103 -8.79 6.99 6.64
CA ASP A 103 -9.57 5.88 7.20
C ASP A 103 -8.64 4.76 7.71
N ASP A 104 -9.21 3.71 8.33
CA ASP A 104 -8.48 2.45 8.46
C ASP A 104 -8.28 1.86 7.05
N CYS A 105 -7.01 1.78 6.64
CA CYS A 105 -6.61 1.34 5.32
C CYS A 105 -5.36 0.45 5.36
N ALA A 106 -5.14 -0.28 4.26
CA ALA A 106 -3.92 -1.00 4.01
C ALA A 106 -3.17 -0.35 2.84
N GLU A 107 -1.85 -0.25 2.98
CA GLU A 107 -0.98 0.37 2.00
C GLU A 107 0.14 -0.58 1.56
N ILE A 108 0.50 -0.54 0.28
CA ILE A 108 1.68 -1.20 -0.27
C ILE A 108 2.35 -0.27 -1.28
N PHE A 109 3.68 -0.28 -1.26
CA PHE A 109 4.51 0.53 -2.14
C PHE A 109 5.46 -0.37 -2.93
N PHE A 110 5.50 -0.19 -4.24
CA PHE A 110 6.36 -0.98 -5.13
C PHE A 110 7.40 -0.13 -5.83
N ILE A 111 8.64 -0.62 -5.79
CA ILE A 111 9.74 -0.19 -6.66
C ILE A 111 10.16 -1.43 -7.44
N PRO A 112 9.59 -1.68 -8.64
CA PRO A 112 9.80 -2.93 -9.37
C PRO A 112 11.14 -2.96 -10.13
N VAL A 113 11.92 -1.88 -10.08
CA VAL A 113 13.23 -1.77 -10.72
C VAL A 113 14.30 -1.42 -9.68
N PRO A 114 15.45 -2.11 -9.67
CA PRO A 114 16.48 -1.89 -8.67
C PRO A 114 17.06 -0.47 -8.73
N ASN A 115 17.17 0.12 -9.92
CA ASN A 115 17.61 1.51 -10.08
C ASN A 115 16.37 2.42 -10.13
N SER A 116 15.87 2.78 -8.94
CA SER A 116 14.68 3.63 -8.81
C SER A 116 14.90 5.00 -9.44
N LEU A 117 13.99 5.40 -10.33
CA LEU A 117 13.82 6.77 -10.82
C LEU A 117 13.21 7.65 -9.72
N ASN A 118 13.78 7.68 -8.50
CA ASN A 118 13.23 8.36 -7.32
C ASN A 118 11.70 8.26 -7.18
N MET A 119 11.11 7.14 -7.61
CA MET A 119 9.68 6.97 -7.81
C MET A 119 9.24 5.60 -7.33
N HIS A 120 7.96 5.49 -6.99
CA HIS A 120 7.33 4.25 -6.57
C HIS A 120 5.85 4.25 -6.91
N PHE A 121 5.27 3.05 -7.01
CA PHE A 121 3.83 2.88 -7.14
C PHE A 121 3.22 2.75 -5.75
N CYS A 122 2.15 3.49 -5.47
CA CYS A 122 1.41 3.45 -4.22
C CYS A 122 0.04 2.83 -4.46
N PHE A 123 -0.39 2.03 -3.50
CA PHE A 123 -1.74 1.50 -3.45
C PHE A 123 -2.23 1.62 -2.02
N GLU A 124 -3.28 2.41 -1.82
CA GLU A 124 -3.91 2.62 -0.52
C GLU A 124 -5.38 2.24 -0.65
N ILE A 125 -5.84 1.32 0.20
CA ILE A 125 -7.19 0.77 0.09
C ILE A 125 -7.86 0.70 1.46
N ASN A 126 -9.04 1.27 1.60
CA ASN A 126 -9.82 1.24 2.84
C ASN A 126 -10.87 0.11 2.88
N LEU A 127 -11.63 0.06 3.96
CA LEU A 127 -12.68 -0.95 4.21
C LEU A 127 -13.88 -0.89 3.25
N TYR A 128 -14.14 0.26 2.61
CA TYR A 128 -15.14 0.37 1.55
C TYR A 128 -14.58 0.07 0.16
N LYS A 129 -13.33 -0.41 0.09
CA LYS A 129 -12.61 -0.68 -1.17
C LYS A 129 -12.42 0.58 -2.00
N ALA A 130 -12.47 1.76 -1.38
CA ALA A 130 -12.02 2.99 -2.00
C ALA A 130 -10.51 2.89 -2.21
N LYS A 131 -10.07 3.30 -3.40
CA LYS A 131 -8.70 3.10 -3.89
C LYS A 131 -8.04 4.46 -4.09
N ASN A 132 -6.86 4.64 -3.52
CA ASN A 132 -5.94 5.67 -3.97
C ASN A 132 -4.69 4.99 -4.51
N ASP A 133 -4.64 4.85 -5.83
CA ASP A 133 -3.49 4.32 -6.55
C ASP A 133 -2.84 5.43 -7.37
N LEU A 134 -1.52 5.49 -7.33
CA LEU A 134 -0.75 6.56 -7.95
C LEU A 134 0.70 6.13 -8.18
N VAL A 135 1.35 6.86 -9.08
CA VAL A 135 2.80 6.90 -9.12
C VAL A 135 3.26 8.13 -8.34
N PHE A 136 4.12 7.92 -7.37
CA PHE A 136 4.75 8.99 -6.60
C PHE A 136 6.16 9.22 -7.12
N ILE A 137 6.51 10.48 -7.38
CA ILE A 137 7.84 10.90 -7.82
C ILE A 137 8.39 11.83 -6.74
N ASN A 138 9.42 11.37 -6.05
CA ASN A 138 10.12 12.17 -5.07
C ASN A 138 11.02 13.21 -5.78
N ASN A 139 11.13 14.40 -5.20
CA ASN A 139 12.02 15.47 -5.67
C ASN A 139 11.91 15.75 -7.19
N TYR A 140 10.69 15.76 -7.73
CA TYR A 140 10.42 15.97 -9.15
C TYR A 140 10.93 17.32 -9.66
N TYR A 141 10.65 18.42 -8.94
CA TYR A 141 11.08 19.76 -9.30
C TYR A 141 11.24 20.64 -8.06
N ASP A 142 12.37 21.33 -7.89
CA ASP A 142 12.60 22.26 -6.77
C ASP A 142 12.34 21.61 -5.40
N ASN A 143 12.86 20.39 -5.21
CA ASN A 143 12.62 19.53 -4.03
C ASN A 143 11.14 19.24 -3.72
N LYS A 144 10.22 19.48 -4.67
CA LYS A 144 8.80 19.14 -4.54
C LYS A 144 8.54 17.76 -5.11
N ASN A 145 7.70 17.02 -4.42
CA ASN A 145 7.19 15.74 -4.90
C ASN A 145 6.08 15.94 -5.92
N ALA A 146 5.88 14.97 -6.80
CA ALA A 146 4.79 14.93 -7.76
C ALA A 146 4.05 13.60 -7.66
N THR A 147 2.76 13.62 -8.03
CA THR A 147 1.93 12.43 -8.10
C THR A 147 1.28 12.32 -9.48
N ILE A 148 1.27 11.12 -10.04
CA ILE A 148 0.53 10.80 -11.26
C ILE A 148 -0.67 9.96 -10.84
N LYS A 149 -1.82 10.62 -10.70
CA LYS A 149 -3.10 9.99 -10.35
C LYS A 149 -3.73 9.23 -11.52
N ALA A 150 -3.26 9.45 -12.74
CA ALA A 150 -3.76 8.78 -13.93
C ALA A 150 -3.35 7.29 -14.03
N TYR A 151 -2.53 6.77 -13.10
CA TYR A 151 -2.02 5.40 -13.14
C TYR A 151 -3.15 4.36 -13.19
N ASN A 152 -4.17 4.50 -12.34
CA ASN A 152 -5.46 3.81 -12.43
C ASN A 152 -5.45 2.31 -12.83
N PRO A 153 -4.56 1.44 -12.30
CA PRO A 153 -4.45 0.05 -12.73
C PRO A 153 -5.69 -0.77 -12.39
N ASP A 154 -5.91 -1.86 -13.13
CA ASP A 154 -6.93 -2.86 -12.82
C ASP A 154 -6.43 -3.86 -11.79
N TYR A 155 -7.12 -3.96 -10.66
CA TYR A 155 -6.86 -4.96 -9.63
C TYR A 155 -8.11 -5.20 -8.77
N LYS A 156 -8.19 -6.42 -8.23
CA LYS A 156 -9.30 -6.85 -7.37
C LYS A 156 -8.94 -6.61 -5.91
N VAL A 157 -9.95 -6.25 -5.12
CA VAL A 157 -9.86 -6.04 -3.69
C VAL A 157 -11.10 -6.65 -3.07
N GLU A 158 -10.92 -7.47 -2.05
CA GLU A 158 -11.98 -7.92 -1.18
C GLU A 158 -11.54 -7.85 0.27
N ASN A 159 -12.51 -7.74 1.17
CA ASN A 159 -12.27 -7.77 2.61
C ASN A 159 -13.38 -8.58 3.29
N ALA A 160 -13.03 -9.18 4.43
CA ALA A 160 -13.96 -9.91 5.27
C ALA A 160 -13.75 -9.50 6.72
N PHE A 161 -14.85 -9.35 7.45
CA PHE A 161 -14.83 -8.95 8.86
C PHE A 161 -15.43 -10.06 9.73
N LYS A 162 -14.87 -10.24 10.92
CA LYS A 162 -15.43 -11.10 11.95
C LYS A 162 -15.75 -10.24 13.18
N GLY A 163 -17.02 -10.13 13.53
CA GLY A 163 -17.51 -9.33 14.67
C GLY A 163 -18.55 -8.28 14.24
N SER A 164 -18.95 -7.42 15.19
CA SER A 164 -19.86 -6.31 14.92
C SER A 164 -19.12 -5.19 14.17
N THR A 165 -19.60 -4.83 12.98
CA THR A 165 -19.06 -3.72 12.18
C THR A 165 -19.69 -2.40 12.61
N ASN A 166 -19.15 -1.76 13.65
CA ASN A 166 -19.40 -0.34 13.85
C ASN A 166 -18.34 0.44 13.06
N LEU A 167 -18.71 0.89 11.86
CA LEU A 167 -17.89 1.82 11.08
C LEU A 167 -18.16 3.23 11.60
N TYR A 168 -17.19 3.80 12.29
CA TYR A 168 -17.31 5.15 12.82
C TYR A 168 -16.91 6.16 11.73
N PRO A 169 -17.67 7.25 11.55
CA PRO A 169 -17.20 8.34 10.72
C PRO A 169 -16.04 9.06 11.42
N ILE A 170 -15.07 9.56 10.65
CA ILE A 170 -14.02 10.43 11.20
C ILE A 170 -14.74 11.65 11.80
N LYS A 171 -14.61 11.85 13.11
CA LYS A 171 -14.94 13.15 13.71
C LYS A 171 -13.96 14.13 13.11
N LYS A 172 -14.42 14.97 12.17
CA LYS A 172 -13.59 16.05 11.61
C LYS A 172 -13.08 16.88 12.79
N GLY A 173 -11.81 16.73 13.13
CA GLY A 173 -11.12 17.67 13.99
C GLY A 173 -11.19 19.03 13.30
N THR A 174 -11.76 20.01 13.98
CA THR A 174 -11.56 21.42 13.64
C THR A 174 -10.06 21.65 13.58
N LYS A 175 -9.58 22.01 12.39
CA LYS A 175 -8.25 22.62 12.24
C LYS A 175 -8.20 23.92 13.01
#